data_AF-A0A954L970-F1
#
_entry.id   AF-A0A954L970-F1
#
_cell.length_a   1.000
_cell.length_b   1.000
_cell.length_c   1.000
_cell.angle_alpha   90.00
_cell.angle_beta   90.00
_cell.angle_gamma   90.00
#
_symmetry.space_group_name_H-M   'P 1'
#
loop_
_entity.id
_entity.type
_entity.pdbx_description
1 polymer ?
#
loop_
_entity_poly.entity_id
_entity_poly.type
_entity_poly.pdbx_seq_one_letter_code
_entity_poly.pdbx_strand_id
1 'polypeptide(L)'
;TIGPQDAEQNIFAQIELGLDQPDYVLMRAPRPTLISSTTGDFFDIQGSWENFRQAKRVYGQLGFPERVDLVEMDGKHGVQPQNLATIAHWMRRWLLHDDSPVPVAELQPLAPEVLLCTEAGQVLSLPGEKSVYDLNAEYAAQLAAQRQQSWESRNREQRQQAVAERLHVRLPAERGATKFEDRGRVERDGYHIDKLVMTSDTGVILPALTFHPPAPSDDAYLYLHDDGKIGQSAANEDIEKLVGQGFAVVSVDLRGQGEIGAGKRDSLLTDWKTFSLAYLLGEPMLGLRTEDALTAADFVAYYQKDRSRPRRVHLVGRGAAGLVALHAAALHPDLFASVTVRGTPASWTAVVADPHPEGLLDSTVHGVLETYDLPDLIHLIGRGKVTLEQE
;
A
#
# COMPACT_ATOMS: atom_id res chain seq x y z
N THR A 1 -12.66 8.44 -12.80
CA THR A 1 -11.91 9.45 -12.02
C THR A 1 -10.43 9.25 -12.31
N ILE A 2 -9.56 10.25 -12.06
CA ILE A 2 -8.10 10.12 -12.30
C ILE A 2 -7.35 9.42 -11.15
N GLY A 3 -8.09 8.76 -10.25
CA GLY A 3 -7.58 8.09 -9.06
C GLY A 3 -7.37 9.02 -7.87
N PRO A 4 -6.84 8.49 -6.74
CA PRO A 4 -6.44 9.28 -5.59
C PRO A 4 -5.39 10.32 -5.97
N GLN A 5 -5.48 11.50 -5.35
CA GLN A 5 -4.63 12.65 -5.67
C GLN A 5 -3.74 13.00 -4.47
N ASP A 6 -4.30 13.73 -3.50
CA ASP A 6 -3.57 14.18 -2.32
C ASP A 6 -3.59 13.12 -1.21
N ALA A 7 -2.43 12.83 -0.63
CA ALA A 7 -2.29 11.87 0.46
C ALA A 7 -3.09 12.30 1.70
N GLU A 8 -3.22 13.60 1.95
CA GLU A 8 -3.97 14.15 3.09
C GLU A 8 -5.49 13.87 3.00
N GLN A 9 -5.98 13.53 1.80
CA GLN A 9 -7.38 13.24 1.52
C GLN A 9 -7.69 11.73 1.49
N ASN A 10 -6.70 10.88 1.73
CA ASN A 10 -6.84 9.43 1.66
C ASN A 10 -6.85 8.80 3.05
N ILE A 11 -8.02 8.80 3.69
CA ILE A 11 -8.19 8.16 5.01
C ILE A 11 -8.51 6.66 4.82
N PHE A 12 -7.94 5.82 5.70
CA PHE A 12 -8.12 4.36 5.65
C PHE A 12 -9.61 4.00 5.64
N ALA A 13 -9.98 3.10 4.73
CA ALA A 13 -11.33 2.57 4.59
C ALA A 13 -12.44 3.63 4.37
N GLN A 14 -12.12 4.90 4.04
CA GLN A 14 -13.16 5.93 3.96
C GLN A 14 -14.26 5.55 2.93
N ILE A 15 -13.88 5.01 1.77
CA ILE A 15 -14.82 4.62 0.72
C ILE A 15 -15.57 3.35 1.10
N GLU A 16 -14.90 2.39 1.75
CA GLU A 16 -15.55 1.17 2.27
C GLU A 16 -16.66 1.51 3.29
N LEU A 17 -16.40 2.48 4.17
CA LEU A 17 -17.36 3.00 5.13
C LEU A 17 -18.43 3.92 4.51
N GLY A 18 -18.38 4.14 3.20
CA GLY A 18 -19.34 4.96 2.44
C GLY A 18 -19.10 6.47 2.52
N LEU A 19 -17.93 6.91 2.99
CA LEU A 19 -17.50 8.31 2.98
C LEU A 19 -16.70 8.62 1.71
N ASP A 20 -17.05 9.69 1.04
CA ASP A 20 -16.34 10.23 -0.12
C ASP A 20 -16.07 11.74 0.06
N GLN A 21 -15.39 12.37 -0.90
CA GLN A 21 -14.99 13.78 -0.84
C GLN A 21 -16.14 14.76 -0.49
N PRO A 22 -17.38 14.59 -0.98
CA PRO A 22 -18.49 15.45 -0.59
C PRO A 22 -18.79 15.42 0.91
N ASP A 23 -18.56 14.30 1.59
CA ASP A 23 -18.91 14.13 3.00
C ASP A 23 -18.14 15.08 3.92
N TYR A 24 -16.90 15.46 3.57
CA TYR A 24 -16.16 16.49 4.31
C TYR A 24 -16.87 17.85 4.29
N VAL A 25 -17.52 18.20 3.18
CA VAL A 25 -18.34 19.42 3.09
C VAL A 25 -19.67 19.24 3.81
N LEU A 26 -20.28 18.06 3.70
CA LEU A 26 -21.55 17.75 4.38
C LEU A 26 -21.43 17.74 5.91
N MET A 27 -20.32 17.23 6.47
CA MET A 27 -20.04 17.25 7.91
C MET A 27 -19.99 18.67 8.48
N ARG A 28 -19.69 19.67 7.65
CA ARG A 28 -19.72 21.08 8.05
C ARG A 28 -21.11 21.66 8.09
N ALA A 29 -22.13 21.02 7.52
CA ALA A 29 -23.47 21.60 7.42
C ALA A 29 -24.07 21.90 8.80
N PRO A 30 -24.73 23.06 9.00
CA PRO A 30 -24.95 24.15 8.04
C PRO A 30 -23.93 25.30 8.17
N ARG A 31 -22.69 25.05 8.60
CA ARG A 31 -21.65 26.09 8.72
C ARG A 31 -21.26 26.58 7.31
N PRO A 32 -21.01 27.89 7.13
CA PRO A 32 -20.59 28.44 5.85
C PRO A 32 -19.32 27.79 5.27
N THR A 33 -19.41 27.26 4.04
CA THR A 33 -18.31 26.61 3.31
C THR A 33 -18.23 27.12 1.87
N LEU A 34 -17.07 27.63 1.46
CA LEU A 34 -16.78 28.00 0.08
C LEU A 34 -15.82 26.97 -0.53
N ILE A 35 -16.19 26.43 -1.69
CA ILE A 35 -15.30 25.60 -2.52
C ILE A 35 -14.61 26.54 -3.50
N SER A 36 -13.27 26.61 -3.45
CA SER A 36 -12.47 27.42 -4.37
C SER A 36 -11.60 26.49 -5.22
N SER A 37 -11.77 26.54 -6.54
CA SER A 37 -11.12 25.60 -7.46
C SER A 37 -10.61 26.31 -8.71
N THR A 38 -9.69 25.65 -9.42
CA THR A 38 -9.24 26.05 -10.75
C THR A 38 -9.52 24.95 -11.77
N THR A 39 -9.88 25.32 -13.00
CA THR A 39 -10.32 24.35 -14.02
C THR A 39 -9.22 23.38 -14.45
N GLY A 40 -7.96 23.82 -14.45
CA GLY A 40 -6.78 23.05 -14.86
C GLY A 40 -5.90 22.57 -13.70
N ASP A 41 -6.49 22.44 -12.50
CA ASP A 41 -5.82 21.85 -11.34
C ASP A 41 -5.48 20.36 -11.57
N PHE A 42 -4.59 19.81 -10.75
CA PHE A 42 -4.41 18.37 -10.66
C PHE A 42 -5.57 17.70 -9.91
N PHE A 43 -6.39 18.47 -9.17
CA PHE A 43 -7.72 18.06 -8.73
C PHE A 43 -8.73 18.13 -9.88
N ASP A 44 -9.56 17.10 -10.02
CA ASP A 44 -10.55 17.05 -11.10
C ASP A 44 -11.71 18.02 -10.80
N ILE A 45 -11.86 19.03 -11.65
CA ILE A 45 -12.91 20.05 -11.52
C ILE A 45 -14.31 19.45 -11.56
N GLN A 46 -14.52 18.31 -12.24
CA GLN A 46 -15.80 17.62 -12.20
C GLN A 46 -16.13 17.14 -10.79
N GLY A 47 -15.13 16.61 -10.07
CA GLY A 47 -15.27 16.22 -8.66
C GLY A 47 -15.63 17.40 -7.75
N SER A 48 -15.05 18.58 -7.98
CA SER A 48 -15.41 19.80 -7.24
C SER A 48 -16.87 20.21 -7.46
N TRP A 49 -17.35 20.13 -8.70
CA TRP A 49 -18.75 20.41 -9.04
C TRP A 49 -19.72 19.37 -8.48
N GLU A 50 -19.36 18.09 -8.52
CA GLU A 50 -20.15 17.01 -7.92
C GLU A 50 -20.29 17.22 -6.41
N ASN A 51 -19.18 17.50 -5.72
CA ASN A 51 -19.16 17.88 -4.31
C ASN A 51 -20.09 19.07 -4.04
N PHE A 52 -19.93 20.18 -4.77
CA PHE A 52 -20.78 21.36 -4.60
C PHE A 52 -22.27 21.05 -4.78
N ARG A 53 -22.65 20.32 -5.84
CA ARG A 53 -24.06 20.03 -6.14
C ARG A 53 -24.70 19.16 -5.05
N GLN A 54 -23.97 18.17 -4.52
CA GLN A 54 -24.44 17.36 -3.39
C GLN A 54 -24.61 18.22 -2.14
N ALA A 55 -23.59 19.01 -1.78
CA ALA A 55 -23.63 19.91 -0.64
C ALA A 55 -24.76 20.93 -0.72
N LYS A 56 -24.93 21.59 -1.88
CA LYS A 56 -25.99 22.57 -2.11
C LYS A 56 -27.39 22.00 -1.88
N ARG A 57 -27.63 20.75 -2.28
CA ARG A 57 -28.90 20.06 -2.05
C ARG A 57 -29.15 19.85 -0.56
N VAL A 58 -28.18 19.35 0.18
CA VAL A 58 -28.29 19.09 1.63
C VAL A 58 -28.47 20.40 2.41
N TYR A 59 -27.63 21.39 2.15
CA TYR A 59 -27.74 22.71 2.76
C TYR A 59 -29.10 23.36 2.47
N GLY A 60 -29.62 23.20 1.25
CA GLY A 60 -30.96 23.66 0.88
C GLY A 60 -32.08 22.99 1.67
N GLN A 61 -32.01 21.67 1.87
CA GLN A 61 -32.97 20.94 2.71
C GLN A 61 -32.91 21.36 4.18
N LEU A 62 -31.73 21.72 4.68
CA LEU A 62 -31.55 22.27 6.03
C LEU A 62 -32.01 23.73 6.17
N GLY A 63 -32.44 24.38 5.08
CA GLY A 63 -32.88 25.78 5.10
C GLY A 63 -31.75 26.81 5.03
N PHE A 64 -30.53 26.39 4.67
CA PHE A 64 -29.35 27.25 4.59
C PHE A 64 -28.61 27.16 3.23
N PRO A 65 -29.30 27.22 2.08
CA PRO A 65 -28.67 27.07 0.77
C PRO A 65 -27.59 28.14 0.50
N GLU A 66 -27.67 29.30 1.15
CA GLU A 66 -26.71 30.40 1.02
C GLU A 66 -25.38 30.15 1.74
N ARG A 67 -25.29 29.09 2.56
CA ARG A 67 -24.08 28.76 3.35
C ARG A 67 -23.14 27.78 2.66
N VAL A 68 -23.39 27.44 1.40
CA VAL A 68 -22.43 26.70 0.58
C VAL A 68 -22.40 27.26 -0.84
N ASP A 69 -21.20 27.55 -1.34
CA ASP A 69 -20.99 28.06 -2.68
C ASP A 69 -19.69 27.55 -3.31
N LEU A 70 -19.56 27.75 -4.62
CA LEU A 70 -18.38 27.39 -5.40
C LEU A 70 -17.91 28.55 -6.26
N VAL A 71 -16.61 28.81 -6.26
CA VAL A 71 -15.93 29.70 -7.20
C VAL A 71 -14.89 28.91 -7.99
N GLU A 72 -15.07 28.89 -9.31
CA GLU A 72 -14.15 28.29 -10.28
C GLU A 72 -13.53 29.38 -11.13
N MET A 73 -12.22 29.31 -11.34
CA MET A 73 -11.49 30.18 -12.27
C MET A 73 -10.61 29.34 -13.19
N ASP A 74 -10.37 29.83 -14.40
CA ASP A 74 -9.36 29.23 -15.28
C ASP A 74 -7.96 29.35 -14.66
N GLY A 75 -7.14 28.31 -14.81
CA GLY A 75 -5.80 28.25 -14.24
C GLY A 75 -5.37 26.85 -13.80
N LYS A 76 -4.09 26.74 -13.42
CA LYS A 76 -3.52 25.57 -12.74
C LYS A 76 -3.70 25.68 -11.23
N HIS A 77 -3.24 24.66 -10.50
CA HIS A 77 -3.22 24.62 -9.05
C HIS A 77 -2.79 25.94 -8.40
N GLY A 78 -3.66 26.48 -7.55
CA GLY A 78 -3.45 27.73 -6.84
C GLY A 78 -4.72 28.56 -6.66
N VAL A 79 -4.54 29.80 -6.20
CA VAL A 79 -5.62 30.76 -5.95
C VAL A 79 -5.51 31.90 -6.94
N GLN A 80 -6.48 32.04 -7.86
CA GLN A 80 -6.51 33.16 -8.81
C GLN A 80 -7.00 34.45 -8.15
N PRO A 81 -6.73 35.64 -8.72
CA PRO A 81 -7.14 36.93 -8.13
C PRO A 81 -8.64 37.01 -7.79
N GLN A 82 -9.51 36.44 -8.63
CA GLN A 82 -10.95 36.39 -8.36
C GLN A 82 -11.32 35.32 -7.32
N ASN A 83 -10.62 34.17 -7.26
CA ASN A 83 -10.81 33.23 -6.16
C ASN A 83 -10.53 33.94 -4.83
N LEU A 84 -9.42 34.66 -4.74
CA LEU A 84 -9.02 35.40 -3.55
C LEU A 84 -10.05 36.47 -3.14
N ALA A 85 -10.53 37.27 -4.09
CA ALA A 85 -11.58 38.26 -3.83
C ALA A 85 -12.87 37.60 -3.30
N THR A 86 -13.24 36.44 -3.85
CA THR A 86 -14.43 35.69 -3.43
C THR A 86 -14.24 35.05 -2.04
N ILE A 87 -13.06 34.51 -1.75
CA ILE A 87 -12.70 34.01 -0.41
C ILE A 87 -12.79 35.15 0.61
N ALA A 88 -12.23 36.31 0.29
CA ALA A 88 -12.28 37.49 1.17
C ALA A 88 -13.71 37.98 1.41
N HIS A 89 -14.54 38.04 0.35
CA HIS A 89 -15.97 38.36 0.47
C HIS A 89 -16.72 37.35 1.34
N TRP A 90 -16.47 36.05 1.15
CA TRP A 90 -17.08 34.99 1.96
C TRP A 90 -16.73 35.12 3.44
N MET A 91 -15.46 35.34 3.76
CA MET A 91 -14.99 35.53 5.14
C MET A 91 -15.58 36.81 5.74
N ARG A 92 -15.62 37.92 4.99
CA ARG A 92 -16.22 39.19 5.41
C ARG A 92 -17.71 39.02 5.74
N ARG A 93 -18.46 38.35 4.88
CA ARG A 93 -19.89 38.09 5.08
C ARG A 93 -20.15 37.32 6.38
N TRP A 94 -19.41 36.24 6.61
CA TRP A 94 -19.73 35.30 7.69
C TRP A 94 -19.03 35.59 9.01
N LEU A 95 -17.86 36.23 9.00
CA LEU A 95 -17.11 36.57 10.21
C LEU A 95 -17.35 38.01 10.67
N LEU A 96 -17.64 38.93 9.75
CA LEU A 96 -17.86 40.36 10.05
C LEU A 96 -19.31 40.82 9.84
N HIS A 97 -20.20 39.93 9.41
CA HIS A 97 -21.60 40.24 9.09
C HIS A 97 -21.75 41.36 8.05
N ASP A 98 -20.83 41.42 7.08
CA ASP A 98 -20.77 42.44 6.03
C ASP A 98 -20.69 41.78 4.65
N ASP A 99 -21.76 41.88 3.89
CA ASP A 99 -21.91 41.24 2.57
C ASP A 99 -21.49 42.17 1.41
N SER A 100 -20.81 43.28 1.68
CA SER A 100 -20.36 44.18 0.62
C SER A 100 -19.21 43.57 -0.22
N PRO A 101 -19.20 43.81 -1.53
CA PRO A 101 -18.27 43.17 -2.45
C PRO A 101 -16.81 43.51 -2.13
N VAL A 102 -15.92 42.56 -2.35
CA VAL A 102 -14.46 42.76 -2.28
C VAL A 102 -13.92 42.82 -3.71
N PRO A 103 -13.25 43.92 -4.11
CA PRO A 103 -12.70 44.02 -5.46
C PRO A 103 -11.54 43.04 -5.65
N VAL A 104 -11.35 42.60 -6.89
CA VAL A 104 -10.11 41.90 -7.28
C VAL A 104 -8.94 42.84 -7.08
N ALA A 105 -7.94 42.38 -6.34
CA ALA A 105 -6.73 43.12 -6.08
C ALA A 105 -5.51 42.22 -6.29
N GLU A 106 -4.45 42.80 -6.84
CA GLU A 106 -3.13 42.19 -6.80
C GLU A 106 -2.52 42.44 -5.42
N LEU A 107 -2.27 41.37 -4.68
CA LEU A 107 -1.55 41.46 -3.42
C LEU A 107 -0.05 41.45 -3.70
N GLN A 108 0.66 42.41 -3.12
CA GLN A 108 2.11 42.37 -3.05
C GLN A 108 2.50 41.35 -1.97
N PRO A 109 3.25 40.28 -2.29
CA PRO A 109 3.74 39.35 -1.29
C PRO A 109 4.55 40.11 -0.23
N LEU A 110 4.30 39.77 1.05
CA LEU A 110 5.15 40.27 2.12
C LEU A 110 6.54 39.63 2.00
N ALA A 111 7.56 40.34 2.48
CA ALA A 111 8.90 39.78 2.57
C ALA A 111 8.88 38.54 3.50
N PRO A 112 9.55 37.42 3.14
CA PRO A 112 9.49 36.18 3.92
C PRO A 112 9.81 36.37 5.41
N GLU A 113 10.71 37.29 5.75
CA GLU A 113 11.13 37.59 7.12
C GLU A 113 9.98 38.12 7.99
N VAL A 114 9.00 38.79 7.37
CA VAL A 114 7.79 39.29 8.05
C VAL A 114 6.78 38.17 8.30
N LEU A 115 6.87 37.07 7.56
CA LEU A 115 5.98 35.92 7.65
C LEU A 115 6.46 34.87 8.66
N LEU A 116 7.66 35.03 9.23
CA LEU A 116 8.21 34.07 10.17
C LEU A 116 7.43 34.09 11.50
N CYS A 117 6.83 32.97 11.87
CA CYS A 117 6.18 32.79 13.17
C CYS A 117 7.17 32.39 14.29
N THR A 118 8.41 32.04 13.95
CA THR A 118 9.52 31.73 14.87
C THR A 118 10.79 32.43 14.40
N GLU A 119 11.77 32.65 15.29
CA GLU A 119 13.01 33.37 14.95
C GLU A 119 13.75 32.78 13.74
N ALA A 120 13.75 31.45 13.60
CA ALA A 120 14.40 30.74 12.50
C ALA A 120 13.45 30.30 11.38
N GLY A 121 12.14 30.59 11.48
CA GLY A 121 11.13 30.09 10.53
C GLY A 121 10.90 28.58 10.55
N GLN A 122 11.50 27.87 11.51
CA GLN A 122 11.39 26.43 11.70
C GLN A 122 10.90 26.18 13.12
N VAL A 123 9.83 25.40 13.27
CA VAL A 123 9.32 25.04 14.60
C VAL A 123 10.28 24.04 15.26
N LEU A 124 10.84 23.10 14.51
CA LEU A 124 11.77 22.08 15.04
C LEU A 124 13.07 22.64 15.63
N SER A 125 13.39 23.93 15.46
CA SER A 125 14.53 24.55 16.14
C SER A 125 14.21 25.03 17.55
N LEU A 126 12.93 25.05 17.96
CA LEU A 126 12.53 25.49 19.30
C LEU A 126 12.79 24.39 20.34
N PRO A 127 13.12 24.75 21.60
CA PRO A 127 13.37 23.77 22.65
C PRO A 127 12.14 22.89 22.93
N GLY A 128 12.31 21.56 22.85
CA GLY A 128 11.28 20.58 23.20
C GLY A 128 10.32 20.21 22.08
N GLU A 129 10.48 20.78 20.89
CA GLU A 129 9.68 20.40 19.72
C GLU A 129 10.05 19.01 19.19
N LYS A 130 9.08 18.34 18.58
CA LYS A 130 9.19 16.98 18.06
C LYS A 130 8.72 16.93 16.61
N SER A 131 9.44 16.17 15.79
CA SER A 131 9.03 15.86 14.43
C SER A 131 7.89 14.84 14.41
N VAL A 132 7.22 14.70 13.27
CA VAL A 132 6.24 13.62 13.06
C VAL A 132 6.89 12.23 13.23
N TYR A 133 8.19 12.09 12.93
CA TYR A 133 8.94 10.86 13.14
C TYR A 133 9.12 10.54 14.63
N ASP A 134 9.46 11.55 15.45
CA ASP A 134 9.58 11.38 16.90
C ASP A 134 8.22 10.98 17.51
N LEU A 135 7.14 11.63 17.09
CA LEU A 135 5.78 11.32 17.54
C LEU A 135 5.37 9.89 17.15
N ASN A 136 5.68 9.47 15.92
CA ASN A 136 5.40 8.12 15.45
C ASN A 136 6.24 7.05 16.17
N ALA A 137 7.52 7.32 16.43
CA ALA A 137 8.40 6.43 17.19
C ALA A 137 7.91 6.26 18.64
N GLU A 138 7.49 7.36 19.28
CA GLU A 138 6.90 7.32 20.62
C GLU A 138 5.60 6.52 20.65
N TYR A 139 4.74 6.71 19.65
CA TYR A 139 3.50 5.95 19.54
C TYR A 139 3.78 4.45 19.30
N ALA A 140 4.72 4.10 18.43
CA ALA A 140 5.15 2.72 18.20
C ALA A 140 5.70 2.06 19.48
N ALA A 141 6.46 2.82 20.29
CA ALA A 141 6.97 2.34 21.57
C ALA A 141 5.84 2.07 22.59
N GLN A 142 4.80 2.91 22.62
CA GLN A 142 3.61 2.68 23.46
C GLN A 142 2.86 1.41 23.03
N LEU A 143 2.71 1.19 21.71
CA LEU A 143 2.07 0.00 21.17
C LEU A 143 2.88 -1.28 21.45
N ALA A 144 4.22 -1.21 21.47
CA ALA A 144 5.07 -2.38 21.63
C ALA A 144 4.78 -3.18 22.91
N ALA A 145 4.57 -2.51 24.05
CA ALA A 145 4.26 -3.18 25.32
C ALA A 145 2.90 -3.91 25.28
N GLN A 146 1.87 -3.24 24.75
CA GLN A 146 0.53 -3.80 24.63
C GLN A 146 0.50 -4.96 23.63
N ARG A 147 1.17 -4.78 22.48
CA ARG A 147 1.35 -5.80 21.44
C ARG A 147 2.00 -7.04 22.02
N GLN A 148 3.14 -6.92 22.70
CA GLN A 148 3.88 -8.07 23.25
C GLN A 148 3.01 -8.87 24.21
N GLN A 149 2.34 -8.20 25.16
CA GLN A 149 1.44 -8.86 26.11
C GLN A 149 0.30 -9.60 25.40
N SER A 150 -0.36 -8.94 24.44
CA SER A 150 -1.44 -9.55 23.67
C SER A 150 -0.94 -10.73 22.83
N TRP A 151 0.24 -10.62 22.21
CA TRP A 151 0.81 -11.63 21.34
C TRP A 151 1.23 -12.90 22.10
N GLU A 152 1.86 -12.72 23.26
CA GLU A 152 2.28 -13.81 24.15
C GLU A 152 1.09 -14.60 24.70
N SER A 153 -0.06 -13.94 24.92
CA SER A 153 -1.28 -14.59 25.39
C SER A 153 -1.98 -15.49 24.35
N ARG A 154 -1.62 -15.36 23.07
CA ARG A 154 -2.21 -16.11 21.96
C ARG A 154 -1.44 -17.39 21.68
N ASN A 155 -2.16 -18.48 21.38
CA ASN A 155 -1.56 -19.69 20.81
C ASN A 155 -1.21 -19.49 19.32
N ARG A 156 -0.64 -20.52 18.68
CA ARG A 156 -0.19 -20.44 17.28
C ARG A 156 -1.34 -20.09 16.33
N GLU A 157 -2.47 -20.78 16.44
CA GLU A 157 -3.63 -20.61 15.58
C GLU A 157 -4.24 -19.21 15.74
N GLN A 158 -4.33 -18.71 16.97
CA GLN A 158 -4.81 -17.35 17.27
C GLN A 158 -3.87 -16.27 16.73
N ARG A 159 -2.55 -16.51 16.76
CA ARG A 159 -1.57 -15.61 16.14
C ARG A 159 -1.73 -15.57 14.62
N GLN A 160 -1.90 -16.74 13.99
CA GLN A 160 -2.15 -16.84 12.54
C GLN A 160 -3.45 -16.14 12.16
N GLN A 161 -4.52 -16.35 12.92
CA GLN A 161 -5.79 -15.69 12.72
C GLN A 161 -5.67 -14.16 12.84
N ALA A 162 -4.96 -13.66 13.84
CA ALA A 162 -4.74 -12.22 14.00
C ALA A 162 -3.95 -11.59 12.83
N VAL A 163 -2.97 -12.33 12.28
CA VAL A 163 -2.24 -11.89 11.07
C VAL A 163 -3.16 -11.90 9.85
N ALA A 164 -3.94 -12.97 9.68
CA ALA A 164 -4.89 -13.12 8.58
C ALA A 164 -5.94 -12.00 8.58
N GLU A 165 -6.52 -11.70 9.75
CA GLU A 165 -7.48 -10.61 9.93
C GLU A 165 -6.86 -9.24 9.64
N ARG A 166 -5.64 -8.97 10.11
CA ARG A 166 -4.99 -7.68 9.84
C ARG A 166 -4.63 -7.49 8.36
N LEU A 167 -4.46 -8.58 7.62
CA LEU A 167 -4.14 -8.57 6.18
C LEU A 167 -5.36 -8.79 5.27
N HIS A 168 -6.54 -9.10 5.82
CA HIS A 168 -7.69 -9.58 5.04
C HIS A 168 -7.34 -10.79 4.15
N VAL A 169 -6.51 -11.70 4.66
CA VAL A 169 -6.05 -12.90 3.93
C VAL A 169 -6.80 -14.13 4.42
N ARG A 170 -7.31 -14.93 3.49
CA ARG A 170 -7.95 -16.22 3.76
C ARG A 170 -6.93 -17.26 4.22
N LEU A 171 -7.29 -18.03 5.23
CA LEU A 171 -6.44 -19.12 5.69
C LEU A 171 -6.40 -20.28 4.68
N PRO A 172 -5.38 -21.15 4.73
CA PRO A 172 -5.22 -22.24 3.75
C PRO A 172 -6.45 -23.13 3.56
N ALA A 173 -7.23 -23.38 4.62
CA ALA A 173 -8.43 -24.22 4.56
C ALA A 173 -9.59 -23.60 3.75
N GLU A 174 -9.54 -22.29 3.49
CA GLU A 174 -10.56 -21.54 2.76
C GLU A 174 -10.20 -21.35 1.27
N ARG A 175 -9.07 -21.91 0.84
CA ARG A 175 -8.54 -21.74 -0.52
C ARG A 175 -8.83 -22.95 -1.40
N GLY A 176 -9.24 -22.68 -2.63
CA GLY A 176 -9.34 -23.65 -3.71
C GLY A 176 -8.03 -23.87 -4.46
N ALA A 177 -8.05 -24.86 -5.36
CA ALA A 177 -6.90 -25.19 -6.21
C ALA A 177 -6.64 -24.11 -7.27
N THR A 178 -5.36 -23.78 -7.46
CA THR A 178 -4.91 -22.88 -8.53
C THR A 178 -5.06 -23.52 -9.91
N LYS A 179 -5.64 -22.77 -10.85
CA LYS A 179 -5.66 -23.14 -12.28
C LYS A 179 -4.49 -22.48 -13.00
N PHE A 180 -4.08 -23.03 -14.14
CA PHE A 180 -3.06 -22.40 -14.98
C PHE A 180 -3.26 -22.71 -16.46
N GLU A 181 -2.70 -21.84 -17.29
CA GLU A 181 -2.67 -21.96 -18.74
C GLU A 181 -1.23 -21.80 -19.24
N ASP A 182 -0.81 -22.70 -20.13
CA ASP A 182 0.47 -22.62 -20.83
C ASP A 182 0.40 -21.58 -21.96
N ARG A 183 1.34 -20.64 -21.98
CA ARG A 183 1.47 -19.56 -22.96
C ARG A 183 2.73 -19.67 -23.82
N GLY A 184 3.50 -20.74 -23.67
CA GLY A 184 4.64 -21.07 -24.51
C GLY A 184 5.91 -21.34 -23.73
N ARG A 185 6.88 -21.89 -24.45
CA ARG A 185 8.16 -22.34 -23.91
C ARG A 185 9.32 -21.60 -24.54
N VAL A 186 10.37 -21.40 -23.76
CA VAL A 186 11.66 -20.89 -24.21
C VAL A 186 12.75 -21.89 -23.79
N GLU A 187 13.49 -22.39 -24.77
CA GLU A 187 14.65 -23.27 -24.52
C GLU A 187 15.88 -22.44 -24.12
N ARG A 188 16.67 -22.98 -23.18
CA ARG A 188 17.95 -22.44 -22.72
C ARG A 188 18.98 -23.57 -22.66
N ASP A 189 20.25 -23.22 -22.53
CA ASP A 189 21.28 -24.25 -22.36
C ASP A 189 21.12 -24.91 -20.98
N GLY A 190 20.85 -26.21 -20.97
CA GLY A 190 20.71 -27.00 -19.74
C GLY A 190 19.40 -26.84 -18.96
N TYR A 191 18.40 -26.09 -19.44
CA TYR A 191 17.07 -25.98 -18.83
C TYR A 191 16.04 -25.38 -19.81
N HIS A 192 14.75 -25.39 -19.46
CA HIS A 192 13.72 -24.66 -20.20
C HIS A 192 12.88 -23.76 -19.29
N ILE A 193 12.24 -22.75 -19.88
CA ILE A 193 11.34 -21.83 -19.20
C ILE A 193 9.95 -21.96 -19.83
N ASP A 194 8.95 -22.34 -19.03
CA ASP A 194 7.54 -22.27 -19.43
C ASP A 194 6.95 -20.95 -18.96
N LYS A 195 6.20 -20.29 -19.85
CA LYS A 195 5.40 -19.09 -19.56
C LYS A 195 4.00 -19.54 -19.20
N LEU A 196 3.57 -19.25 -17.99
CA LEU A 196 2.26 -19.65 -17.51
C LEU A 196 1.44 -18.43 -17.11
N VAL A 197 0.13 -18.56 -17.20
CA VAL A 197 -0.82 -17.66 -16.55
C VAL A 197 -1.57 -18.47 -15.52
N MET A 198 -1.38 -18.13 -14.25
CA MET A 198 -2.06 -18.77 -13.14
C MET A 198 -3.35 -18.01 -12.81
N THR A 199 -4.35 -18.71 -12.30
CA THR A 199 -5.61 -18.12 -11.86
C THR A 199 -5.99 -18.69 -10.50
N SER A 200 -6.15 -17.81 -9.51
CA SER A 200 -6.61 -18.18 -8.17
C SER A 200 -8.04 -18.74 -8.22
N ASP A 201 -8.46 -19.35 -7.12
CA ASP A 201 -9.85 -19.79 -6.91
C ASP A 201 -10.88 -18.62 -6.92
N THR A 202 -10.42 -17.39 -6.70
CA THR A 202 -11.21 -16.15 -6.77
C THR A 202 -11.11 -15.44 -8.12
N GLY A 203 -10.37 -15.98 -9.09
CA GLY A 203 -10.23 -15.40 -10.43
C GLY A 203 -9.12 -14.35 -10.58
N VAL A 204 -8.25 -14.18 -9.58
CA VAL A 204 -7.06 -13.31 -9.68
C VAL A 204 -6.06 -13.96 -10.63
N ILE A 205 -5.55 -13.18 -11.58
CA ILE A 205 -4.62 -13.64 -12.62
C ILE A 205 -3.19 -13.30 -12.21
N LEU A 206 -2.30 -14.29 -12.25
CA LEU A 206 -0.87 -14.14 -11.92
C LEU A 206 -0.01 -14.64 -13.09
N PRO A 207 0.62 -13.75 -13.87
CA PRO A 207 1.65 -14.13 -14.83
C PRO A 207 2.83 -14.80 -14.13
N ALA A 208 3.31 -15.92 -14.67
CA ALA A 208 4.34 -16.73 -14.05
C ALA A 208 5.37 -17.24 -15.07
N LEU A 209 6.59 -17.45 -14.59
CA LEU A 209 7.65 -18.19 -15.28
C LEU A 209 8.03 -19.39 -14.42
N THR A 210 8.11 -20.57 -15.04
CA THR A 210 8.62 -21.77 -14.38
C THR A 210 9.87 -22.27 -15.08
N PHE A 211 10.97 -22.34 -14.34
CA PHE A 211 12.29 -22.74 -14.82
C PHE A 211 12.53 -24.20 -14.43
N HIS A 212 12.78 -25.04 -15.42
CA HIS A 212 12.85 -26.48 -15.25
C HIS A 212 14.21 -27.04 -15.71
N PRO A 213 15.03 -27.55 -14.79
CA PRO A 213 16.18 -28.36 -15.18
C PRO A 213 15.71 -29.70 -15.79
N PRO A 214 16.60 -30.46 -16.46
CA PRO A 214 16.21 -31.68 -17.18
C PRO A 214 15.66 -32.77 -16.26
N ALA A 215 16.14 -32.81 -15.01
CA ALA A 215 15.70 -33.74 -13.97
C ALA A 215 15.51 -32.98 -12.65
N PRO A 216 14.33 -32.39 -12.41
CA PRO A 216 14.10 -31.57 -11.22
C PRO A 216 14.01 -32.42 -9.95
N SER A 217 14.60 -31.90 -8.88
CA SER A 217 14.45 -32.40 -7.50
C SER A 217 12.97 -32.42 -7.06
N ASP A 218 12.68 -33.13 -5.97
CA ASP A 218 11.39 -33.06 -5.27
C ASP A 218 11.21 -31.76 -4.48
N ASP A 219 12.28 -31.00 -4.30
CA ASP A 219 12.25 -29.64 -3.77
C ASP A 219 12.12 -28.63 -4.91
N ALA A 220 11.35 -27.57 -4.67
CA ALA A 220 11.16 -26.49 -5.63
C ALA A 220 11.11 -25.13 -4.93
N TYR A 221 11.47 -24.08 -5.67
CA TYR A 221 11.55 -22.73 -5.15
C TYR A 221 10.43 -21.86 -5.70
N LEU A 222 9.79 -21.08 -4.83
CA LEU A 222 9.02 -19.91 -5.21
C LEU A 222 9.90 -18.68 -4.95
N TYR A 223 10.23 -17.95 -6.02
CA TYR A 223 11.07 -16.76 -5.97
C TYR A 223 10.21 -15.52 -6.21
N LEU A 224 10.15 -14.63 -5.22
CA LEU A 224 9.38 -13.38 -5.25
C LEU A 224 10.31 -12.17 -5.23
N HIS A 225 10.02 -11.18 -6.06
CA HIS A 225 10.80 -9.95 -6.16
C HIS A 225 9.90 -8.73 -6.30
N ASP A 226 10.33 -7.59 -5.79
CA ASP A 226 9.61 -6.32 -5.90
C ASP A 226 9.28 -5.87 -7.33
N ASP A 227 10.12 -6.23 -8.29
CA ASP A 227 10.01 -5.83 -9.69
C ASP A 227 9.23 -6.87 -10.53
N GLY A 228 8.60 -7.84 -9.86
CA GLY A 228 7.87 -8.94 -10.49
C GLY A 228 8.77 -10.08 -10.96
N LYS A 229 8.22 -10.97 -11.79
CA LYS A 229 8.77 -12.29 -12.08
C LYS A 229 10.12 -12.32 -12.79
N ILE A 230 10.47 -11.26 -13.50
CA ILE A 230 11.74 -11.16 -14.25
C ILE A 230 12.83 -10.53 -13.38
N GLY A 231 12.47 -9.79 -12.33
CA GLY A 231 13.39 -9.06 -11.46
C GLY A 231 14.39 -8.16 -12.21
N GLN A 232 15.43 -7.74 -11.51
CA GLN A 232 16.64 -7.16 -12.12
C GLN A 232 17.59 -8.29 -12.57
N SER A 233 18.59 -7.99 -13.41
CA SER A 233 19.53 -9.00 -13.94
C SER A 233 20.14 -9.93 -12.88
N ALA A 234 20.45 -9.43 -11.67
CA ALA A 234 20.97 -10.23 -10.57
C ALA A 234 19.98 -11.30 -10.04
N ALA A 235 18.66 -11.04 -10.09
CA ALA A 235 17.66 -12.03 -9.71
C ALA A 235 17.63 -13.22 -10.70
N ASN A 236 17.90 -12.96 -11.98
CA ASN A 236 18.04 -14.02 -12.97
C ASN A 236 19.27 -14.88 -12.70
N GLU A 237 20.37 -14.32 -12.20
CA GLU A 237 21.55 -15.12 -11.79
C GLU A 237 21.24 -16.03 -10.59
N ASP A 238 20.46 -15.56 -9.62
CA ASP A 238 20.05 -16.38 -8.47
C ASP A 238 19.15 -17.54 -8.91
N ILE A 239 18.17 -17.27 -9.77
CA ILE A 239 17.28 -18.29 -10.33
C ILE A 239 18.10 -19.31 -11.14
N GLU A 240 19.01 -18.86 -11.99
CA GLU A 240 19.86 -19.75 -12.79
C GLU A 240 20.78 -20.62 -11.93
N LYS A 241 21.32 -20.09 -10.82
CA LYS A 241 22.09 -20.89 -9.85
C LYS A 241 21.24 -22.00 -9.23
N LEU A 242 20.00 -21.71 -8.83
CA LEU A 242 19.09 -22.71 -8.26
C LEU A 242 18.71 -23.78 -9.30
N VAL A 243 18.44 -23.37 -10.54
CA VAL A 243 18.16 -24.28 -11.66
C VAL A 243 19.37 -25.17 -11.96
N GLY A 244 20.58 -24.60 -11.96
CA GLY A 244 21.84 -25.34 -12.15
C GLY A 244 22.15 -26.35 -11.03
N GLN A 245 21.58 -26.15 -9.83
CA GLN A 245 21.62 -27.11 -8.72
C GLN A 245 20.56 -28.22 -8.84
N GLY A 246 19.72 -28.18 -9.88
CA GLY A 246 18.69 -29.20 -10.15
C GLY A 246 17.33 -28.90 -9.53
N PHE A 247 17.07 -27.67 -9.06
CA PHE A 247 15.77 -27.28 -8.53
C PHE A 247 14.88 -26.67 -9.61
N ALA A 248 13.58 -26.99 -9.56
CA ALA A 248 12.60 -26.20 -10.29
C ALA A 248 12.37 -24.88 -9.56
N VAL A 249 12.28 -23.77 -10.30
CA VAL A 249 12.05 -22.43 -9.74
C VAL A 249 10.83 -21.82 -10.40
N VAL A 250 9.93 -21.24 -9.61
CA VAL A 250 8.75 -20.51 -10.08
C VAL A 250 8.87 -19.07 -9.63
N SER A 251 8.64 -18.15 -10.56
CA SER A 251 8.65 -16.71 -10.31
C SER A 251 7.35 -16.11 -10.85
N VAL A 252 6.72 -15.20 -10.10
CA VAL A 252 5.38 -14.67 -10.41
C VAL A 252 5.32 -13.15 -10.29
N ASP A 253 4.49 -12.52 -11.13
CA ASP A 253 4.07 -11.13 -10.91
C ASP A 253 2.94 -11.14 -9.89
N LEU A 254 3.17 -10.55 -8.72
CA LEU A 254 2.10 -10.33 -7.74
C LEU A 254 1.25 -9.12 -8.16
N ARG A 255 0.07 -8.94 -7.58
CA ARG A 255 -0.79 -7.80 -7.90
C ARG A 255 -0.06 -6.46 -7.83
N GLY A 256 -0.15 -5.68 -8.90
CA GLY A 256 0.52 -4.40 -9.06
C GLY A 256 1.99 -4.48 -9.50
N GLN A 257 2.47 -5.64 -9.95
CA GLN A 257 3.84 -5.83 -10.44
C GLN A 257 3.90 -6.30 -11.90
N GLY A 258 5.05 -6.08 -12.54
CA GLY A 258 5.39 -6.63 -13.86
C GLY A 258 4.32 -6.38 -14.92
N GLU A 259 3.83 -7.45 -15.54
CA GLU A 259 2.82 -7.41 -16.62
C GLU A 259 1.44 -6.94 -16.16
N ILE A 260 1.16 -6.97 -14.85
CA ILE A 260 -0.09 -6.54 -14.23
C ILE A 260 0.09 -5.29 -13.35
N GLY A 261 1.15 -4.52 -13.58
CA GLY A 261 1.39 -3.23 -12.92
C GLY A 261 0.57 -2.09 -13.55
N ALA A 262 0.23 -1.07 -12.74
CA ALA A 262 -0.59 0.06 -13.17
C ALA A 262 0.22 1.23 -13.77
N GLY A 263 1.56 1.17 -13.78
CA GLY A 263 2.41 2.20 -14.35
C GLY A 263 3.81 2.27 -13.72
N LYS A 264 4.47 3.42 -13.92
CA LYS A 264 5.79 3.67 -13.33
C LYS A 264 5.66 3.90 -11.82
N ARG A 265 6.47 3.16 -11.05
CA ARG A 265 6.58 3.32 -9.60
C ARG A 265 7.39 4.57 -9.24
N ASP A 266 7.00 5.23 -8.17
CA ASP A 266 7.78 6.28 -7.52
C ASP A 266 8.92 5.64 -6.69
N SER A 267 10.09 6.26 -6.67
CA SER A 267 11.24 5.71 -5.92
C SER A 267 11.03 5.76 -4.41
N LEU A 268 10.31 6.78 -3.91
CA LEU A 268 10.01 6.95 -2.50
C LEU A 268 8.71 6.25 -2.14
N LEU A 269 7.67 6.47 -2.93
CA LEU A 269 6.28 6.09 -2.61
C LEU A 269 5.79 4.83 -3.33
N THR A 270 6.62 4.16 -4.12
CA THR A 270 6.26 2.95 -4.87
C THR A 270 5.05 3.17 -5.80
N ASP A 271 4.12 2.20 -5.92
CA ASP A 271 2.84 2.41 -6.61
C ASP A 271 1.81 3.02 -5.67
N TRP A 272 2.02 4.30 -5.32
CA TRP A 272 1.18 5.01 -4.35
C TRP A 272 -0.27 5.13 -4.80
N LYS A 273 -0.56 5.15 -6.11
CA LYS A 273 -1.94 5.26 -6.61
C LYS A 273 -2.73 3.98 -6.35
N THR A 274 -2.15 2.83 -6.70
CA THR A 274 -2.78 1.53 -6.42
C THR A 274 -2.87 1.30 -4.92
N PHE A 275 -1.82 1.66 -4.17
CA PHE A 275 -1.86 1.63 -2.70
C PHE A 275 -3.02 2.48 -2.15
N SER A 276 -3.13 3.75 -2.56
CA SER A 276 -4.19 4.64 -2.06
C SER A 276 -5.57 4.08 -2.41
N LEU A 277 -5.80 3.56 -3.61
CA LEU A 277 -7.08 2.93 -3.96
C LEU A 277 -7.43 1.77 -3.03
N ALA A 278 -6.48 0.87 -2.77
CA ALA A 278 -6.68 -0.23 -1.84
C ALA A 278 -6.92 0.30 -0.40
N TYR A 279 -6.13 1.28 0.03
CA TYR A 279 -6.22 1.90 1.35
C TYR A 279 -7.59 2.55 1.60
N LEU A 280 -8.16 3.24 0.60
CA LEU A 280 -9.50 3.82 0.65
C LEU A 280 -10.61 2.76 0.77
N LEU A 281 -10.37 1.58 0.19
CA LEU A 281 -11.25 0.41 0.28
C LEU A 281 -11.00 -0.43 1.54
N GLY A 282 -10.10 0.00 2.43
CA GLY A 282 -9.74 -0.74 3.63
C GLY A 282 -8.85 -1.96 3.37
N GLU A 283 -8.35 -2.13 2.14
CA GLU A 283 -7.60 -3.31 1.73
C GLU A 283 -6.08 -3.07 1.81
N PRO A 284 -5.32 -3.92 2.51
CA PRO A 284 -3.86 -3.83 2.51
C PRO A 284 -3.29 -4.50 1.26
N MET A 285 -2.54 -3.73 0.44
CA MET A 285 -1.83 -4.27 -0.73
C MET A 285 -0.91 -5.44 -0.39
N LEU A 286 -0.27 -5.41 0.80
CA LEU A 286 0.52 -6.53 1.29
C LEU A 286 -0.32 -7.81 1.46
N GLY A 287 -1.54 -7.70 1.98
CA GLY A 287 -2.47 -8.82 2.12
C GLY A 287 -2.88 -9.41 0.78
N LEU A 288 -3.21 -8.55 -0.18
CA LEU A 288 -3.49 -8.95 -1.55
C LEU A 288 -2.30 -9.72 -2.16
N ARG A 289 -1.08 -9.22 -2.00
CA ARG A 289 0.12 -9.91 -2.50
C ARG A 289 0.43 -11.20 -1.74
N THR A 290 0.07 -11.31 -0.46
CA THR A 290 0.18 -12.55 0.33
C THR A 290 -0.79 -13.63 -0.15
N GLU A 291 -2.02 -13.29 -0.52
CA GLU A 291 -2.94 -14.21 -1.21
C GLU A 291 -2.33 -14.78 -2.49
N ASP A 292 -1.68 -13.91 -3.27
CA ASP A 292 -1.06 -14.27 -4.54
C ASP A 292 0.12 -15.23 -4.31
N ALA A 293 0.96 -14.94 -3.31
CA ALA A 293 2.09 -15.79 -2.94
C ALA A 293 1.65 -17.16 -2.43
N LEU A 294 0.56 -17.25 -1.66
CA LEU A 294 0.00 -18.52 -1.21
C LEU A 294 -0.59 -19.33 -2.38
N THR A 295 -1.25 -18.66 -3.32
CA THR A 295 -1.74 -19.26 -4.57
C THR A 295 -0.59 -19.81 -5.42
N ALA A 296 0.50 -19.05 -5.51
CA ALA A 296 1.72 -19.47 -6.18
C ALA A 296 2.38 -20.66 -5.49
N ALA A 297 2.45 -20.66 -4.16
CA ALA A 297 3.04 -21.73 -3.38
C ALA A 297 2.26 -23.05 -3.47
N ASP A 298 0.92 -23.02 -3.47
CA ASP A 298 0.07 -24.21 -3.74
C ASP A 298 0.44 -24.79 -5.11
N PHE A 299 0.51 -23.94 -6.14
CA PHE A 299 0.93 -24.39 -7.47
C PHE A 299 2.34 -25.01 -7.45
N VAL A 300 3.35 -24.40 -6.81
CA VAL A 300 4.69 -24.98 -6.73
C VAL A 300 4.68 -26.35 -6.05
N ALA A 301 3.91 -26.50 -4.97
CA ALA A 301 3.80 -27.76 -4.24
C ALA A 301 3.18 -28.89 -5.07
N TYR A 302 2.22 -28.57 -5.94
CA TYR A 302 1.39 -29.56 -6.63
C TYR A 302 1.61 -29.62 -8.15
N TYR A 303 2.44 -28.74 -8.73
CA TYR A 303 2.69 -28.73 -10.16
C TYR A 303 3.29 -30.07 -10.62
N GLN A 304 2.53 -30.77 -11.46
CA GLN A 304 2.84 -32.12 -11.95
C GLN A 304 3.07 -33.15 -10.83
N LYS A 305 2.47 -32.94 -9.65
CA LYS A 305 2.52 -33.86 -8.52
C LYS A 305 1.11 -34.23 -8.05
N ASP A 306 1.00 -35.41 -7.46
CA ASP A 306 -0.22 -35.83 -6.76
C ASP A 306 -0.35 -35.04 -5.45
N ARG A 307 -1.57 -34.57 -5.11
CA ARG A 307 -1.80 -33.81 -3.87
C ARG A 307 -1.46 -34.58 -2.59
N SER A 308 -1.45 -35.92 -2.62
CA SER A 308 -0.98 -36.76 -1.51
C SER A 308 0.53 -36.72 -1.29
N ARG A 309 1.30 -36.21 -2.25
CA ARG A 309 2.77 -36.13 -2.24
C ARG A 309 3.27 -34.79 -2.78
N PRO A 310 3.02 -33.68 -2.05
CA PRO A 310 3.49 -32.36 -2.46
C PRO A 310 5.02 -32.30 -2.50
N ARG A 311 5.54 -31.40 -3.35
CA ARG A 311 6.93 -30.95 -3.29
C ARG A 311 7.17 -30.18 -1.99
N ARG A 312 8.42 -30.20 -1.53
CA ARG A 312 8.85 -29.25 -0.49
C ARG A 312 9.10 -27.89 -1.13
N VAL A 313 8.39 -26.87 -0.66
CA VAL A 313 8.51 -25.52 -1.21
C VAL A 313 9.52 -24.71 -0.40
N HIS A 314 10.49 -24.12 -1.09
CA HIS A 314 11.42 -23.14 -0.53
C HIS A 314 11.01 -21.75 -1.02
N LEU A 315 10.78 -20.82 -0.09
CA LEU A 315 10.31 -19.48 -0.41
C LEU A 315 11.47 -18.49 -0.35
N VAL A 316 11.67 -17.71 -1.42
CA VAL A 316 12.66 -16.64 -1.47
C VAL A 316 11.92 -15.33 -1.75
N GLY A 317 12.14 -14.31 -0.92
CA GLY A 317 11.60 -12.96 -1.13
C GLY A 317 12.70 -11.91 -1.12
N ARG A 318 12.75 -11.07 -2.15
CA ARG A 318 13.75 -9.99 -2.27
C ARG A 318 13.09 -8.61 -2.22
N GLY A 319 13.65 -7.74 -1.39
CA GLY A 319 13.11 -6.41 -1.10
C GLY A 319 11.84 -6.48 -0.26
N ALA A 320 10.83 -5.67 -0.60
CA ALA A 320 9.50 -5.67 -0.01
C ALA A 320 8.72 -7.00 -0.23
N ALA A 321 9.05 -7.78 -1.25
CA ALA A 321 8.50 -9.12 -1.48
C ALA A 321 8.95 -10.11 -0.41
N GLY A 322 10.02 -9.81 0.34
CA GLY A 322 10.33 -10.53 1.56
C GLY A 322 9.28 -10.32 2.67
N LEU A 323 8.62 -9.17 2.73
CA LEU A 323 7.47 -8.98 3.62
C LEU A 323 6.34 -9.92 3.21
N VAL A 324 6.02 -10.00 1.91
CA VAL A 324 5.03 -10.95 1.38
C VAL A 324 5.39 -12.38 1.75
N ALA A 325 6.67 -12.76 1.59
CA ALA A 325 7.17 -14.09 1.88
C ALA A 325 7.03 -14.45 3.38
N LEU A 326 7.39 -13.54 4.29
CA LEU A 326 7.23 -13.73 5.73
C LEU A 326 5.76 -13.93 6.10
N HIS A 327 4.84 -13.15 5.54
CA HIS A 327 3.41 -13.30 5.82
C HIS A 327 2.85 -14.62 5.28
N ALA A 328 3.17 -14.98 4.04
CA ALA A 328 2.73 -16.24 3.45
C ALA A 328 3.23 -17.44 4.29
N ALA A 329 4.50 -17.43 4.68
CA ALA A 329 5.06 -18.49 5.50
C ALA A 329 4.52 -18.52 6.93
N ALA A 330 4.19 -17.37 7.52
CA ALA A 330 3.57 -17.31 8.84
C ALA A 330 2.14 -17.88 8.84
N LEU A 331 1.39 -17.66 7.75
CA LEU A 331 0.02 -18.15 7.58
C LEU A 331 -0.05 -19.62 7.13
N HIS A 332 0.97 -20.14 6.43
CA HIS A 332 1.06 -21.55 6.05
C HIS A 332 2.45 -22.18 6.29
N PRO A 333 2.94 -22.21 7.53
CA PRO A 333 4.30 -22.63 7.86
C PRO A 333 4.66 -24.07 7.49
N ASP A 334 3.66 -24.95 7.38
CA ASP A 334 3.86 -26.37 7.05
C ASP A 334 4.03 -26.60 5.53
N LEU A 335 3.66 -25.63 4.68
CA LEU A 335 3.89 -25.67 3.24
C LEU A 335 5.35 -25.41 2.88
N PHE A 336 6.03 -24.60 3.70
CA PHE A 336 7.38 -24.12 3.41
C PHE A 336 8.44 -24.89 4.20
N ALA A 337 9.41 -25.44 3.48
CA ALA A 337 10.58 -26.08 4.03
C ALA A 337 11.61 -25.05 4.54
N SER A 338 11.79 -23.94 3.81
CA SER A 338 12.58 -22.78 4.25
C SER A 338 12.03 -21.48 3.68
N VAL A 339 12.43 -20.37 4.31
CA VAL A 339 12.15 -19.00 3.88
C VAL A 339 13.44 -18.21 3.89
N THR A 340 13.83 -17.64 2.76
CA THR A 340 14.97 -16.73 2.66
C THR A 340 14.46 -15.35 2.29
N VAL A 341 14.81 -14.33 3.08
CA VAL A 341 14.49 -12.94 2.74
C VAL A 341 15.75 -12.09 2.64
N ARG A 342 15.79 -11.24 1.61
CA ARG A 342 16.96 -10.44 1.21
C ARG A 342 16.57 -8.98 1.08
N GLY A 343 17.32 -8.06 1.69
CA GLY A 343 17.03 -6.63 1.58
C GLY A 343 15.65 -6.24 2.12
N THR A 344 15.11 -7.02 3.06
CA THR A 344 13.78 -6.81 3.66
C THR A 344 13.94 -6.13 5.03
N PRO A 345 13.07 -5.16 5.39
CA PRO A 345 13.11 -4.56 6.70
C PRO A 345 13.05 -5.58 7.84
N ALA A 346 13.86 -5.40 8.88
CA ALA A 346 13.89 -6.33 10.01
C ALA A 346 12.72 -6.13 11.00
N SER A 347 12.11 -4.95 11.02
CA SER A 347 11.00 -4.57 11.90
C SER A 347 10.28 -3.35 11.32
N TRP A 348 8.96 -3.31 11.41
CA TRP A 348 8.19 -2.09 11.12
C TRP A 348 8.37 -1.03 12.20
N THR A 349 8.62 -1.43 13.45
CA THR A 349 8.95 -0.48 14.53
C THR A 349 10.22 0.31 14.18
N ALA A 350 11.23 -0.36 13.58
CA ALA A 350 12.42 0.31 13.09
C ALA A 350 12.12 1.24 11.89
N VAL A 351 11.28 0.79 10.94
CA VAL A 351 10.87 1.61 9.78
C VAL A 351 10.15 2.90 10.23
N VAL A 352 9.27 2.81 11.22
CA VAL A 352 8.53 3.97 11.73
C VAL A 352 9.44 4.99 12.43
N ALA A 353 10.54 4.54 13.02
CA ALA A 353 11.53 5.41 13.67
C ALA A 353 12.58 5.97 12.70
N ASP A 354 12.61 5.48 11.46
CA ASP A 354 13.50 6.01 10.41
C ASP A 354 12.91 7.33 9.88
N PRO A 355 13.68 8.43 9.83
CA PRO A 355 13.24 9.68 9.21
C PRO A 355 13.25 9.63 7.66
N HIS A 356 13.84 8.60 7.05
CA HIS A 356 13.92 8.46 5.59
C HIS A 356 13.58 7.03 5.11
N PRO A 357 12.40 6.47 5.45
CA PRO A 357 12.02 5.16 4.94
C PRO A 357 11.63 5.29 3.46
N GLU A 358 12.33 4.58 2.59
CA GLU A 358 12.08 4.62 1.15
C GLU A 358 11.48 3.31 0.64
N GLY A 359 10.57 3.39 -0.34
CA GLY A 359 10.18 2.24 -1.15
C GLY A 359 9.27 1.21 -0.44
N LEU A 360 8.60 1.58 0.65
CA LEU A 360 7.81 0.65 1.47
C LEU A 360 6.31 0.93 1.50
N LEU A 361 5.83 2.06 0.93
CA LEU A 361 4.43 2.50 1.10
C LEU A 361 3.42 1.42 0.72
N ASP A 362 3.53 0.85 -0.48
CA ASP A 362 2.62 -0.20 -0.98
C ASP A 362 2.73 -1.55 -0.25
N SER A 363 3.63 -1.64 0.73
CA SER A 363 3.90 -2.82 1.56
C SER A 363 3.68 -2.54 3.06
N THR A 364 3.10 -1.38 3.40
CA THR A 364 2.61 -1.08 4.75
C THR A 364 1.20 -1.63 4.98
N VAL A 365 0.82 -1.82 6.24
CA VAL A 365 -0.49 -2.31 6.65
C VAL A 365 -1.03 -1.42 7.78
N HIS A 366 -2.25 -0.92 7.61
CA HIS A 366 -2.87 0.00 8.56
C HIS A 366 -3.00 -0.64 9.96
N GLY A 367 -2.46 0.02 10.98
CA GLY A 367 -2.53 -0.43 12.37
C GLY A 367 -1.78 -1.73 12.68
N VAL A 368 -0.85 -2.19 11.83
CA VAL A 368 -0.19 -3.49 12.01
C VAL A 368 0.56 -3.61 13.34
N LEU A 369 1.20 -2.53 13.79
CA LEU A 369 1.96 -2.47 15.04
C LEU A 369 1.10 -2.56 16.32
N GLU A 370 -0.23 -2.45 16.19
CA GLU A 370 -1.17 -2.77 17.28
C GLU A 370 -1.28 -4.29 17.50
N THR A 371 -0.93 -5.09 16.47
CA THR A 371 -1.21 -6.53 16.44
C THR A 371 0.05 -7.38 16.52
N TYR A 372 1.05 -7.11 15.69
CA TYR A 372 2.32 -7.85 15.62
C TYR A 372 3.42 -7.01 14.92
N ASP A 373 4.68 -7.45 15.01
CA ASP A 373 5.80 -6.92 14.22
C ASP A 373 6.50 -8.05 13.44
N LEU A 374 7.40 -7.74 12.50
CA LEU A 374 8.07 -8.74 11.65
C LEU A 374 8.83 -9.83 12.43
N PRO A 375 9.52 -9.54 13.55
CA PRO A 375 10.15 -10.58 14.37
C PRO A 375 9.15 -11.62 14.92
N ASP A 376 7.89 -11.22 15.14
CA ASP A 376 6.84 -12.11 15.61
C ASP A 376 6.46 -13.14 14.52
N LEU A 377 6.45 -12.73 13.25
CA LEU A 377 6.23 -13.64 12.12
C LEU A 377 7.36 -14.65 11.99
N ILE A 378 8.62 -14.20 12.13
CA ILE A 378 9.79 -15.09 12.10
C ILE A 378 9.69 -16.15 13.22
N HIS A 379 9.25 -15.75 14.40
CA HIS A 379 8.99 -16.70 15.49
C HIS A 379 7.86 -17.68 15.16
N LEU A 380 6.78 -17.20 14.54
CA LEU A 380 5.62 -18.02 14.14
C LEU A 380 5.97 -19.06 13.06
N ILE A 381 6.83 -18.71 12.11
CA ILE A 381 7.37 -19.62 11.08
C ILE A 381 8.31 -20.67 11.71
N GLY A 382 9.06 -20.25 12.73
CA GLY A 382 10.12 -21.01 13.36
C GLY A 382 11.49 -20.54 12.88
N ARG A 383 12.29 -20.00 13.80
CA ARG A 383 13.58 -19.33 13.49
C ARG A 383 14.54 -20.19 12.66
N GLY A 384 14.54 -21.51 12.84
CA GLY A 384 15.40 -22.42 12.07
C GLY A 384 15.03 -22.58 10.60
N LYS A 385 13.83 -22.14 10.18
CA LYS A 385 13.39 -22.14 8.78
C LYS A 385 13.67 -20.82 8.06
N VAL A 386 13.98 -19.74 8.78
CA VAL A 386 14.10 -18.38 8.22
C VAL A 386 15.57 -17.96 8.14
N THR A 387 16.01 -17.62 6.95
CA THR A 387 17.32 -17.01 6.69
C THR A 387 17.13 -15.54 6.31
N LEU A 388 17.75 -14.64 7.08
CA LEU A 388 17.80 -13.22 6.78
C LEU A 388 19.16 -12.90 6.16
N GLU A 389 19.19 -12.34 4.96
CA GLU A 389 20.42 -11.91 4.28
C GLU A 389 20.36 -10.39 4.07
N GLN A 390 21.43 -9.69 4.44
CA GLN A 390 21.61 -8.28 4.09
C GLN A 390 22.33 -8.21 2.75
N GLU A 391 21.90 -7.30 1.87
CA GLU A 391 22.56 -7.05 0.58
C GLU A 391 23.90 -6.34 0.75
#